data_AF-C7A7C4-F1
#
_entry.id   AF-C7A7C4-F1
#
_cell.length_a   1.000
_cell.length_b   1.000
_cell.length_c   1.000
_cell.angle_alpha   90.00
_cell.angle_beta   90.00
_cell.angle_gamma   90.00
#
_symmetry.space_group_name_H-M   'P 1'
#
loop_
_entity.id
_entity.type
_entity.pdbx_description
1 polymer ?
#
loop_
_entity_poly.entity_id
_entity_poly.type
_entity_poly.pdbx_seq_one_letter_code
_entity_poly.pdbx_strand_id
1 'polypeptide(L)'
;TIALEVYNDREIEGHFERRMWVSVSQTFSEEQILRSMLRNLGDASVGDDRGELLRKINQYLIGKKYLIVMDDVWGHDFAWWERIFEGLPKGNGSSVIITSRIEKVVQKMGARENRIHWPKSLSRDDSWLLFRNIAFAASEGECKYPELENIGKEIVEKCK
;
A
#
# COMPACT_ATOMS: atom_id res chain seq x y z
N THR A 1 -1.46 -2.65 8.58
CA THR A 1 -0.94 -1.26 8.50
C THR A 1 -1.97 -0.40 7.79
N ILE A 2 -1.95 0.93 7.93
CA ILE A 2 -3.08 1.81 7.53
C ILE A 2 -3.63 1.54 6.12
N ALA A 3 -2.77 1.43 5.10
CA ALA A 3 -3.22 1.15 3.73
C ALA A 3 -3.90 -0.22 3.60
N LEU A 4 -3.41 -1.23 4.32
CA LEU A 4 -4.00 -2.58 4.34
C LEU A 4 -5.35 -2.60 5.08
N GLU A 5 -5.47 -1.87 6.18
CA GLU A 5 -6.75 -1.72 6.91
C GLU A 5 -7.81 -1.07 6.02
N VAL A 6 -7.46 0.05 5.35
CA VAL A 6 -8.37 0.71 4.40
C VAL A 6 -8.70 -0.21 3.24
N TYR A 7 -7.71 -0.90 2.68
CA TYR A 7 -7.93 -1.78 1.53
C TYR A 7 -8.89 -2.93 1.87
N ASN A 8 -8.79 -3.53 3.06
CA ASN A 8 -9.59 -4.68 3.49
C ASN A 8 -10.91 -4.30 4.16
N ASP A 9 -11.18 -3.01 4.36
CA ASP A 9 -12.43 -2.55 4.94
C ASP A 9 -13.63 -2.94 4.05
N ARG A 10 -14.73 -3.38 4.68
CA ARG A 10 -15.92 -3.90 3.98
C ARG A 10 -16.69 -2.83 3.23
N GLU A 11 -16.74 -1.61 3.75
CA GLU A 11 -17.40 -0.49 3.05
C GLU A 11 -16.57 -0.11 1.83
N ILE A 12 -15.23 -0.07 1.97
CA ILE A 12 -14.32 0.14 0.85
C ILE A 12 -14.44 -0.97 -0.20
N GLU A 13 -14.53 -2.24 0.23
CA GLU A 13 -14.77 -3.36 -0.67
C GLU A 13 -16.09 -3.24 -1.44
N GLY A 14 -17.18 -2.87 -0.76
CA GLY A 14 -18.47 -2.65 -1.41
C GLY A 14 -18.50 -1.42 -2.33
N HIS A 15 -17.61 -0.45 -2.12
CA HIS A 15 -17.54 0.78 -2.88
C HIS A 15 -16.76 0.67 -4.20
N PHE A 16 -15.75 -0.21 -4.27
CA PHE A 16 -14.88 -0.38 -5.44
C PHE A 16 -15.07 -1.77 -6.06
N GLU A 17 -15.60 -1.82 -7.28
CA GLU A 17 -15.83 -3.06 -8.04
C GLU A 17 -14.53 -3.83 -8.35
N ARG A 18 -13.42 -3.09 -8.45
CA ARG A 18 -12.08 -3.64 -8.68
C ARG A 18 -11.09 -3.04 -7.70
N ARG A 19 -10.35 -3.88 -7.01
CA ARG A 19 -9.28 -3.48 -6.10
C ARG A 19 -8.01 -4.24 -6.46
N MET A 20 -6.86 -3.57 -6.44
CA MET A 20 -5.57 -4.17 -6.78
C MET A 20 -4.50 -3.69 -5.79
N TRP A 21 -3.64 -4.60 -5.36
CA TRP A 21 -2.45 -4.29 -4.57
C TRP A 21 -1.19 -4.62 -5.37
N VAL A 22 -0.34 -3.62 -5.57
CA VAL A 22 0.87 -3.72 -6.37
C VAL A 22 2.06 -3.24 -5.54
N SER A 23 2.96 -4.16 -5.19
CA SER A 23 4.22 -3.81 -4.53
C SER A 23 5.25 -3.38 -5.57
N VAL A 24 5.88 -2.22 -5.35
CA VAL A 24 6.84 -1.58 -6.25
C VAL A 24 8.24 -1.63 -5.64
N SER A 25 8.90 -2.79 -5.70
CA SER A 25 10.27 -2.96 -5.18
C SER A 25 11.28 -2.05 -5.90
N GLN A 26 12.41 -1.70 -5.29
CA GLN A 26 13.45 -0.84 -5.91
C GLN A 26 13.95 -1.28 -7.29
N THR A 27 13.89 -2.58 -7.61
CA THR A 27 14.35 -3.16 -8.88
C THR A 27 13.20 -3.49 -9.85
N PHE A 28 12.04 -2.85 -9.71
CA PHE A 28 10.90 -3.17 -10.56
C PHE A 28 11.11 -2.71 -12.02
N SER A 29 10.52 -3.44 -12.96
CA SER A 29 10.29 -2.96 -14.32
C SER A 29 8.81 -2.59 -14.53
N GLU A 30 8.55 -1.64 -15.43
CA GLU A 30 7.18 -1.26 -15.82
C GLU A 30 6.34 -2.48 -16.23
N GLU A 31 6.94 -3.43 -16.94
CA GLU A 31 6.29 -4.68 -17.33
C GLU A 31 5.88 -5.53 -16.12
N GLN A 32 6.73 -5.64 -15.10
CA GLN A 32 6.41 -6.37 -13.86
C GLN A 32 5.24 -5.75 -13.12
N ILE A 33 5.14 -4.40 -13.09
CA ILE A 33 3.98 -3.69 -12.52
C ILE A 33 2.71 -4.05 -13.29
N LEU A 34 2.74 -3.89 -14.62
CA LEU A 34 1.58 -4.17 -15.48
C LEU A 34 1.10 -5.62 -15.32
N ARG A 35 2.03 -6.60 -15.32
CA ARG A 35 1.71 -8.00 -15.07
C ARG A 35 1.14 -8.22 -13.67
N SER A 36 1.64 -7.51 -12.65
CA SER A 36 1.09 -7.59 -11.30
C SER A 36 -0.34 -7.06 -11.21
N MET A 37 -0.63 -5.97 -11.91
CA MET A 37 -1.99 -5.42 -12.02
C MET A 37 -2.93 -6.43 -12.69
N LEU A 38 -2.53 -7.03 -13.81
CA LEU A 38 -3.34 -8.05 -14.50
C LEU A 38 -3.60 -9.28 -13.64
N ARG A 39 -2.60 -9.76 -12.89
CA ARG A 39 -2.81 -10.88 -11.94
C ARG A 39 -3.88 -10.55 -10.90
N ASN A 40 -3.88 -9.33 -10.37
CA ASN A 40 -4.93 -8.89 -9.43
C ASN A 40 -6.33 -8.84 -10.11
N LEU A 41 -6.37 -8.67 -11.43
CA LEU A 41 -7.61 -8.68 -12.22
C LEU A 41 -8.02 -10.11 -12.68
N GLY A 42 -7.26 -11.14 -12.29
CA GLY A 42 -7.52 -12.53 -12.66
C GLY A 42 -6.95 -12.94 -14.01
N ASP A 43 -6.03 -12.16 -14.58
CA ASP A 43 -5.43 -12.40 -15.88
C ASP A 43 -3.95 -12.77 -15.76
N ALA A 44 -3.58 -13.97 -16.23
CA ALA A 44 -2.23 -14.51 -16.22
C ALA A 44 -1.57 -14.46 -17.61
N SER A 45 -1.74 -13.34 -18.32
CA SER A 45 -1.16 -13.14 -19.65
C SER A 45 0.36 -13.40 -19.72
N VAL A 46 0.78 -14.18 -20.72
CA VAL A 46 2.17 -14.57 -21.01
C VAL A 46 2.50 -14.16 -22.44
N GLY A 47 3.69 -13.59 -22.67
CA GLY A 47 4.16 -13.21 -24.01
C GLY A 47 3.71 -11.83 -24.49
N ASP A 48 2.70 -11.23 -23.85
CA ASP A 48 2.25 -9.87 -24.15
C ASP A 48 3.35 -8.81 -23.95
N ASP A 49 3.38 -7.81 -24.84
CA ASP A 49 4.19 -6.61 -24.67
C ASP A 49 3.53 -5.57 -23.73
N ARG A 50 4.27 -4.52 -23.37
CA ARG A 50 3.79 -3.47 -22.46
C ARG A 50 2.50 -2.79 -22.93
N GLY A 51 2.35 -2.55 -24.23
CA GLY A 51 1.16 -1.91 -24.79
C GLY A 51 -0.06 -2.82 -24.72
N GLU A 52 0.11 -4.11 -25.00
CA GLU A 52 -0.94 -5.11 -24.86
C GLU A 52 -1.39 -5.27 -23.40
N LEU A 53 -0.44 -5.34 -22.47
CA LEU A 53 -0.73 -5.41 -21.03
C LEU A 53 -1.55 -4.20 -20.58
N LEU A 54 -1.14 -2.98 -20.95
CA LEU A 54 -1.84 -1.74 -20.57
C LEU A 54 -3.24 -1.67 -21.20
N ARG A 55 -3.39 -2.09 -22.47
CA ARG A 55 -4.69 -2.17 -23.14
C ARG A 55 -5.64 -3.13 -22.42
N LYS A 56 -5.16 -4.30 -22.00
CA LYS A 56 -5.96 -5.26 -21.23
C LYS A 56 -6.40 -4.67 -19.89
N ILE A 57 -5.48 -4.04 -19.14
CA ILE A 57 -5.80 -3.36 -17.88
C ILE A 57 -6.92 -2.34 -18.10
N ASN A 58 -6.80 -1.49 -19.13
CA ASN A 58 -7.83 -0.52 -19.46
C ASN A 58 -9.20 -1.19 -19.70
N GLN A 59 -9.24 -2.26 -20.50
CA GLN A 59 -10.48 -3.01 -20.79
C GLN A 59 -11.11 -3.64 -19.55
N TYR A 60 -10.31 -4.13 -18.61
CA TYR A 60 -10.84 -4.68 -17.34
C TYR A 60 -11.45 -3.60 -16.43
N LEU A 61 -10.95 -2.36 -16.52
CA LEU A 61 -11.29 -1.26 -15.63
C LEU A 61 -12.31 -0.27 -16.21
N ILE A 62 -12.50 -0.24 -17.53
CA ILE A 62 -13.39 0.72 -18.18
C ILE A 62 -14.83 0.55 -17.67
N GLY A 63 -15.47 1.67 -17.34
CA GLY A 63 -16.82 1.70 -16.78
C GLY A 63 -16.94 1.25 -15.32
N LYS A 64 -15.83 0.86 -14.67
CA LYS A 64 -15.83 0.40 -13.27
C LYS A 64 -15.20 1.40 -12.34
N LYS A 65 -15.66 1.40 -11.10
CA LYS A 65 -15.01 2.10 -10.01
C LYS A 65 -13.90 1.23 -9.41
N TYR A 66 -12.65 1.69 -9.49
CA TYR A 66 -11.49 0.91 -9.09
C TYR A 66 -10.61 1.61 -8.04
N LEU A 67 -9.95 0.80 -7.21
CA LEU A 67 -8.92 1.21 -6.26
C LEU A 67 -7.61 0.50 -6.59
N ILE A 68 -6.52 1.26 -6.73
CA ILE A 68 -5.18 0.72 -6.89
C ILE A 68 -4.33 1.15 -5.70
N VAL A 69 -3.65 0.20 -5.04
CA VAL A 69 -2.60 0.50 -4.07
C VAL A 69 -1.25 0.25 -4.73
N MET A 70 -0.45 1.30 -4.89
CA MET A 70 0.96 1.24 -5.29
C MET A 70 1.81 1.32 -4.01
N ASP A 71 2.28 0.17 -3.55
CA ASP A 71 2.91 0.01 -2.25
C ASP A 71 4.43 0.07 -2.32
N ASP A 72 5.03 0.80 -1.38
CA ASP A 72 6.47 1.02 -1.19
C ASP A 72 7.18 1.57 -2.44
N VAL A 73 6.64 2.63 -3.05
CA VAL A 73 7.22 3.19 -4.28
C VAL A 73 8.52 3.94 -4.01
N TRP A 74 9.55 3.61 -4.81
CA TRP A 74 10.88 4.23 -4.79
C TRP A 74 11.25 4.85 -6.14
N GLY A 75 12.26 5.74 -6.13
CA GLY A 75 12.98 6.13 -7.34
C GLY A 75 12.80 7.59 -7.79
N HIS A 76 13.44 7.90 -8.92
CA HIS A 76 13.46 9.24 -9.52
C HIS A 76 12.92 9.30 -10.95
N ASP A 77 12.82 8.15 -11.62
CA ASP A 77 12.18 8.00 -12.92
C ASP A 77 10.70 7.67 -12.72
N PHE A 78 9.84 8.52 -13.29
CA PHE A 78 8.38 8.43 -13.20
C PHE A 78 7.73 8.27 -14.57
N ALA A 79 8.51 8.12 -15.64
CA ALA A 79 7.97 7.96 -16.99
C ALA A 79 7.11 6.69 -17.10
N TRP A 80 7.45 5.64 -16.34
CA TRP A 80 6.61 4.45 -16.21
C TRP A 80 5.24 4.77 -15.61
N TRP A 81 5.19 5.63 -14.58
CA TRP A 81 3.95 5.99 -13.90
C TRP A 81 3.09 6.85 -14.79
N GLU A 82 3.67 7.83 -15.50
CA GLU A 82 2.96 8.66 -16.47
C GLU A 82 2.28 7.79 -17.53
N ARG A 83 3.01 6.84 -18.14
CA ARG A 83 2.45 5.91 -19.14
C ARG A 83 1.31 5.06 -18.58
N ILE A 84 1.51 4.45 -17.41
CA ILE A 84 0.47 3.64 -16.77
C ILE A 84 -0.74 4.51 -16.46
N PHE A 85 -0.53 5.66 -15.81
CA PHE A 85 -1.58 6.56 -15.41
C PHE A 85 -2.39 7.04 -16.62
N GLU A 86 -1.75 7.44 -17.71
CA GLU A 86 -2.43 7.83 -18.96
C GLU A 86 -3.28 6.70 -19.54
N GLY A 87 -2.80 5.45 -19.47
CA GLY A 87 -3.55 4.29 -19.95
C GLY A 87 -4.70 3.85 -19.05
N LEU A 88 -4.83 4.36 -17.82
CA LEU A 88 -5.94 4.05 -16.94
C LEU A 88 -7.21 4.85 -17.28
N PRO A 89 -8.41 4.24 -17.28
CA PRO A 89 -9.67 4.95 -17.48
C PRO A 89 -9.85 6.09 -16.48
N LYS A 90 -10.18 7.29 -16.95
CA LYS A 90 -10.41 8.46 -16.09
C LYS A 90 -11.90 8.63 -15.79
N GLY A 91 -12.22 9.17 -14.62
CA GLY A 91 -13.59 9.37 -14.16
C GLY A 91 -14.07 8.30 -13.18
N ASN A 92 -15.37 8.24 -12.93
CA ASN A 92 -16.06 7.21 -12.12
C ASN A 92 -15.68 7.13 -10.62
N GLY A 93 -14.92 8.11 -10.10
CA GLY A 93 -14.55 8.17 -8.68
C GLY A 93 -13.51 7.12 -8.26
N SER A 94 -12.79 6.54 -9.22
CA SER A 94 -11.66 5.63 -8.96
C SER A 94 -10.54 6.34 -8.19
N SER A 95 -9.77 5.57 -7.42
CA SER A 95 -8.74 6.09 -6.52
C SER A 95 -7.44 5.32 -6.64
N VAL A 96 -6.32 6.01 -6.37
CA VAL A 96 -5.00 5.41 -6.25
C VAL A 96 -4.43 5.81 -4.89
N ILE A 97 -3.98 4.82 -4.12
CA ILE A 97 -3.21 5.01 -2.89
C ILE A 97 -1.75 4.73 -3.22
N ILE A 98 -0.86 5.62 -2.82
CA ILE A 98 0.59 5.47 -2.99
C ILE A 98 1.20 5.49 -1.59
N THR A 99 1.96 4.47 -1.25
CA THR A 99 2.80 4.48 -0.04
C THR A 99 4.25 4.64 -0.46
N SER A 100 4.96 5.55 0.21
CA SER A 100 6.38 5.79 -0.03
C SER A 100 7.00 6.42 1.21
N ARG A 101 8.31 6.24 1.36
CA ARG A 101 9.11 6.93 2.40
C ARG A 101 9.60 8.30 1.94
N ILE A 102 9.39 8.65 0.67
CA ILE A 102 9.95 9.85 0.04
C ILE A 102 8.79 10.70 -0.47
N GLU A 103 8.53 11.83 0.18
CA GLU A 103 7.44 12.74 -0.19
C GLU A 103 7.47 13.16 -1.67
N LYS A 104 8.68 13.45 -2.17
CA LYS A 104 8.91 13.85 -3.56
C LYS A 104 8.42 12.79 -4.56
N VAL A 105 8.44 11.50 -4.21
CA VAL A 105 7.89 10.42 -5.04
C VAL A 105 6.37 10.59 -5.13
N VAL A 106 5.71 10.74 -3.99
CA VAL A 106 4.25 10.88 -3.88
C VAL A 106 3.76 12.14 -4.62
N GLN A 107 4.45 13.27 -4.47
CA GLN A 107 4.16 14.51 -5.18
C GLN A 107 4.32 14.36 -6.70
N LYS A 108 5.43 13.76 -7.16
CA LYS A 108 5.68 13.52 -8.60
C LYS A 108 4.67 12.57 -9.23
N MET A 109 4.11 11.64 -8.45
CA MET A 109 3.03 10.77 -8.91
C MET A 109 1.65 11.46 -8.93
N GLY A 110 1.59 12.76 -8.61
CA GLY A 110 0.39 13.60 -8.78
C GLY A 110 -0.47 13.75 -7.53
N ALA A 111 0.01 13.30 -6.36
CA ALA A 111 -0.70 13.54 -5.11
C ALA A 111 -0.66 15.03 -4.73
N ARG A 112 -1.82 15.58 -4.39
CA ARG A 112 -1.93 16.94 -3.83
C ARG A 112 -1.52 16.92 -2.35
N GLU A 113 -0.93 18.01 -1.88
CA GLU A 113 -0.45 18.15 -0.49
C GLU A 113 -1.53 17.80 0.55
N ASN A 114 -2.75 18.27 0.36
CA ASN A 114 -3.88 17.98 1.25
C ASN A 114 -4.42 16.53 1.19
N ARG A 115 -3.84 15.68 0.34
CA ARG A 115 -4.15 14.25 0.22
C ARG A 115 -3.00 13.37 0.73
N ILE A 116 -1.87 13.97 1.12
CA ILE A 116 -0.74 13.24 1.70
C ILE A 116 -1.06 12.99 3.19
N HIS A 117 -1.02 11.73 3.59
CA HIS A 117 -1.19 11.34 4.99
C HIS A 117 0.14 10.88 5.56
N TRP A 118 0.49 11.44 6.72
CA TRP A 118 1.69 11.09 7.48
C TRP A 118 1.28 10.28 8.70
N PRO A 119 1.48 8.95 8.69
CA PRO A 119 1.24 8.15 9.88
C PRO A 119 2.06 8.67 11.05
N LYS A 120 1.43 8.87 12.19
CA LYS A 120 2.12 9.31 13.40
C LYS A 120 2.81 8.12 14.06
N SER A 121 3.93 8.39 14.74
CA SER A 121 4.51 7.43 15.67
C SER A 121 3.49 7.08 16.77
N LEU A 122 3.56 5.85 17.26
CA LEU A 122 2.72 5.38 18.34
C LEU A 122 2.98 6.17 19.62
N SER A 123 1.94 6.33 20.45
CA SER A 123 2.11 6.86 21.80
C SER A 123 2.95 5.89 22.66
N ARG A 124 3.41 6.34 23.83
CA ARG A 124 4.16 5.47 24.76
C ARG A 124 3.31 4.25 25.16
N ASP A 125 2.04 4.49 25.42
CA ASP A 125 1.10 3.45 25.85
C ASP A 125 0.77 2.49 24.71
N ASP A 126 0.51 3.00 23.50
CA ASP A 126 0.27 2.15 22.31
C ASP A 126 1.52 1.35 21.91
N SER A 127 2.71 1.95 22.04
CA SER A 127 3.98 1.25 21.78
C SER A 127 4.20 0.13 22.80
N TRP A 128 3.93 0.39 24.07
CA TRP A 128 3.98 -0.63 25.12
C TRP A 128 2.96 -1.74 24.87
N LEU A 129 1.71 -1.38 24.51
CA LEU A 129 0.65 -2.31 24.17
C LEU A 129 1.04 -3.20 22.98
N LEU A 130 1.58 -2.63 21.91
CA LEU A 130 2.07 -3.37 20.76
C LEU A 130 3.20 -4.32 21.17
N PHE A 131 4.18 -3.82 21.92
CA PHE A 131 5.32 -4.61 22.36
C PHE A 131 4.89 -5.81 23.21
N ARG A 132 4.05 -5.60 24.23
CA ARG A 132 3.60 -6.68 25.11
C ARG A 132 2.75 -7.71 24.38
N ASN A 133 1.91 -7.29 23.42
CA ASN A 133 1.11 -8.21 22.61
C ASN A 133 1.99 -9.14 21.76
N ILE A 134 3.16 -8.67 21.33
CA ILE A 134 4.13 -9.47 20.57
C ILE A 134 5.00 -10.31 21.52
N ALA A 135 5.65 -9.68 22.49
CA ALA A 135 6.63 -10.30 23.37
C ALA A 135 6.02 -11.34 24.31
N PHE A 136 4.77 -11.13 24.74
CA PHE A 136 4.03 -12.01 25.64
C PHE A 136 2.82 -12.66 24.95
N ALA A 137 2.92 -12.94 23.64
CA ALA A 137 1.84 -13.55 22.86
C ALA A 137 1.33 -14.87 23.47
N ALA A 138 2.20 -15.67 24.10
CA ALA A 138 1.83 -16.92 24.78
C ALA A 138 0.93 -16.73 26.01
N SER A 139 0.79 -15.49 26.49
CA SER A 139 -0.09 -15.13 27.62
C SER A 139 -1.05 -14.01 27.22
N GLU A 140 -1.44 -13.94 25.95
CA GLU A 140 -2.39 -12.94 25.43
C GLU A 140 -1.96 -11.49 25.73
N GLY A 141 -0.65 -11.24 25.71
CA GLY A 141 -0.06 -9.95 26.01
C GLY A 141 0.12 -9.67 27.50
N GLU A 142 -0.25 -10.57 28.40
CA GLU A 142 -0.02 -10.41 29.85
C GLU A 142 1.43 -10.73 30.25
N CYS A 143 2.06 -9.77 30.91
CA CYS A 143 3.36 -9.97 31.52
C CYS A 143 3.18 -10.65 32.89
N LYS A 144 3.45 -11.95 32.97
CA LYS A 144 3.34 -12.73 34.22
C LYS A 144 4.45 -12.46 35.24
N TYR A 145 5.47 -11.69 34.84
CA TYR A 145 6.68 -11.41 35.60
C TYR A 145 6.83 -9.89 35.74
N PRO A 146 6.33 -9.27 36.83
CA PRO A 146 6.35 -7.82 37.01
C PRO A 146 7.74 -7.19 36.87
N GLU A 147 8.80 -7.93 37.17
CA GLU A 147 10.19 -7.52 36.98
C GLU A 147 10.56 -7.26 35.50
N LEU A 148 9.93 -7.97 34.56
CA LEU A 148 10.15 -7.80 33.13
C LEU A 148 9.37 -6.63 32.54
N GLU A 149 8.33 -6.16 33.23
CA GLU A 149 7.50 -5.05 32.74
C GLU A 149 8.30 -3.74 32.65
N ASN A 150 9.07 -3.43 33.70
CA ASN A 150 9.90 -2.22 33.72
C ASN A 150 11.00 -2.29 32.64
N ILE A 151 11.66 -3.44 32.51
CA ILE A 151 12.68 -3.68 31.48
C ILE A 151 12.07 -3.52 30.07
N GLY A 152 10.88 -4.10 29.85
CA GLY A 152 10.17 -3.99 28.58
C GLY A 152 9.82 -2.55 28.23
N LYS A 153 9.34 -1.76 29.20
CA LYS A 153 9.05 -0.33 29.01
C LYS A 153 10.32 0.46 28.67
N GLU A 154 11.43 0.20 29.34
CA GLU A 154 12.74 0.81 29.01
C GLU A 154 13.22 0.44 27.61
N ILE A 155 13.00 -0.79 27.16
CA ILE A 155 13.31 -1.22 25.78
C ILE A 155 12.45 -0.42 24.79
N VAL A 156 11.14 -0.34 25.02
CA VAL A 156 10.21 0.39 24.14
C VAL A 156 10.57 1.87 24.02
N GLU A 157 11.04 2.50 25.10
CA GLU A 157 11.49 3.89 25.07
C GLU A 157 12.70 4.12 24.17
N LYS A 158 13.55 3.10 23.99
CA LYS A 158 14.73 3.14 23.12
C LYS A 158 14.42 2.84 21.65
N CYS A 159 13.20 2.43 21.31
CA CYS A 159 12.80 2.11 19.93
C CYS A 159 12.39 3.33 19.09
N LYS A 160 12.51 4.55 19.63
CA LYS A 160 12.17 5.80 18.95
C LYS A 160 13.29 6.28 18.04
#